data_AF-E2BDP7-F1
#
_entry.id   AF-E2BDP7-F1
#
_cell.length_a   1.000
_cell.length_b   1.000
_cell.length_c   1.000
_cell.angle_alpha   90.00
_cell.angle_beta   90.00
_cell.angle_gamma   90.00
#
_symmetry.space_group_name_H-M   'P 1'
#
loop_
_entity.id
_entity.type
_entity.pdbx_description
1 polymer ?
#
loop_
_entity_poly.entity_id
_entity_poly.type
_entity_poly.pdbx_seq_one_letter_code
_entity_poly.pdbx_strand_id
1 'polypeptide(L)'
;MDDGDRCSNITGNFSSFKHKCMDDKRICMVKRFSYTTSTENSTSMPQTWSMERNCTNKCDPGCIVIGERTKLYACTACCETHLCNTGTGTANDLTIKEIDLLLALTLQAVLTVIMYPT
;
A
#
# COMPACT_ATOMS: atom_id res chain seq x y z
N MET A 1 -26.41 11.91 11.67
CA MET A 1 -25.09 12.34 11.18
C MET A 1 -24.98 11.75 9.78
N ASP A 2 -25.36 12.54 8.77
CA ASP A 2 -25.38 12.12 7.38
C ASP A 2 -24.02 12.42 6.75
N ASP A 3 -23.06 11.52 6.97
CA ASP A 3 -21.89 11.43 6.09
C ASP A 3 -22.40 10.79 4.78
N GLY A 4 -22.96 11.63 3.91
CA GLY A 4 -23.73 11.21 2.73
C GLY A 4 -22.98 10.38 1.68
N ASP A 5 -23.70 10.02 0.61
CA ASP A 5 -23.34 9.07 -0.47
C ASP A 5 -22.06 9.37 -1.28
N ARG A 6 -21.24 10.36 -0.90
CA ARG A 6 -20.06 10.77 -1.65
C ARG A 6 -18.78 10.28 -0.99
N CYS A 7 -18.12 9.34 -1.68
CA CYS A 7 -16.75 8.91 -1.37
C CYS A 7 -15.81 10.11 -1.50
N SER A 8 -15.45 10.75 -0.38
CA SER A 8 -14.54 11.89 -0.34
C SER A 8 -13.37 11.59 0.60
N ASN A 9 -12.21 12.20 0.33
CA ASN A 9 -11.10 12.16 1.27
C ASN A 9 -11.50 12.98 2.49
N ILE A 10 -11.94 12.30 3.54
CA ILE A 10 -12.46 12.95 4.74
C ILE A 10 -11.30 13.74 5.34
N THR A 11 -11.47 15.05 5.53
CA THR A 11 -10.48 15.95 6.15
C THR A 11 -11.14 16.50 7.42
N GLY A 12 -10.74 16.05 8.62
CA GLY A 12 -11.49 16.32 9.86
C GLY A 12 -11.07 15.45 11.07
N ASN A 13 -11.90 15.45 12.13
CA ASN A 13 -11.67 14.64 13.33
C ASN A 13 -12.26 13.23 13.15
N PHE A 14 -11.40 12.25 12.90
CA PHE A 14 -11.79 10.85 12.61
C PHE A 14 -11.81 9.94 13.83
N SER A 15 -11.91 10.49 15.05
CA SER A 15 -11.94 9.68 16.26
C SER A 15 -13.07 8.65 16.25
N SER A 16 -14.19 8.95 15.58
CA SER A 16 -15.35 8.06 15.41
C SER A 16 -15.04 6.80 14.58
N PHE A 17 -14.09 6.86 13.64
CA PHE A 17 -13.71 5.73 12.79
C PHE A 17 -12.61 4.87 13.41
N LYS A 18 -11.97 5.35 14.48
CA LYS A 18 -10.96 4.61 15.22
C LYS A 18 -11.65 3.71 16.25
N HIS A 19 -11.42 2.41 16.12
CA HIS A 19 -11.87 1.45 17.12
C HIS A 19 -10.72 0.55 17.53
N LYS A 20 -10.75 0.11 18.79
CA LYS A 20 -9.80 -0.89 19.28
C LYS A 20 -10.18 -2.23 18.67
N CYS A 21 -9.19 -2.95 18.14
CA CYS A 21 -9.41 -4.31 17.70
C CYS A 21 -9.79 -5.21 18.89
N MET A 22 -10.76 -6.10 18.69
CA MET A 22 -11.29 -7.00 19.73
C MET A 22 -10.87 -8.44 19.49
N ASP A 23 -10.92 -9.24 20.56
CA ASP A 23 -10.73 -10.69 20.55
C ASP A 23 -9.39 -11.13 19.92
N ASP A 24 -9.45 -11.97 18.90
CA ASP A 24 -8.32 -12.53 18.15
C ASP A 24 -7.90 -11.66 16.95
N LYS A 25 -8.63 -10.57 16.66
CA LYS A 25 -8.40 -9.73 15.48
C LYS A 25 -7.25 -8.74 15.69
N ARG A 26 -6.03 -9.22 15.85
CA ARG A 26 -4.87 -8.38 16.22
C ARG A 26 -4.21 -7.63 15.04
N ILE A 27 -4.60 -7.94 13.81
CA ILE A 27 -3.97 -7.39 12.60
C ILE A 27 -4.85 -6.27 12.04
N CYS A 28 -4.29 -5.08 11.85
CA CYS A 28 -4.94 -4.02 11.10
C CYS A 28 -4.81 -4.30 9.60
N MET A 29 -5.94 -4.25 8.88
CA MET A 29 -6.02 -4.43 7.45
C MET A 29 -6.55 -3.16 6.77
N VAL A 30 -6.03 -2.87 5.59
CA VAL A 30 -6.59 -1.88 4.66
C VAL A 30 -6.75 -2.50 3.28
N LYS A 31 -7.93 -2.34 2.69
CA LYS A 31 -8.21 -2.66 1.29
C LYS A 31 -8.38 -1.36 0.52
N ARG A 32 -7.65 -1.22 -0.58
CA ARG A 32 -7.70 -0.04 -1.45
C ARG A 32 -8.07 -0.47 -2.86
N PHE A 33 -9.06 0.22 -3.42
CA PHE A 33 -9.46 0.10 -4.81
C PHE A 33 -9.09 1.38 -5.53
N SER A 34 -8.25 1.29 -6.55
CA SER A 34 -7.88 2.41 -7.40
C SER A 34 -7.92 2.01 -8.86
N TYR A 35 -8.06 2.96 -9.76
CA TYR A 35 -8.03 2.68 -11.20
C TYR A 35 -7.16 3.67 -11.96
N THR A 36 -6.60 3.20 -13.07
CA THR A 36 -5.97 4.03 -14.09
C THR A 36 -6.63 3.77 -15.43
N THR A 37 -6.71 4.79 -16.27
CA THR A 37 -7.18 4.66 -17.64
C THR A 37 -6.03 4.95 -18.58
N SER A 38 -5.74 4.00 -19.47
CA SER A 38 -4.74 4.10 -20.52
C SER A 38 -5.42 4.35 -21.87
N THR A 39 -4.94 5.37 -22.56
CA THR A 39 -5.17 5.61 -23.98
C THR A 39 -3.93 5.18 -24.77
N GLU A 40 -3.96 5.27 -26.09
CA GLU A 40 -2.81 4.93 -26.93
C GLU A 40 -1.56 5.78 -26.62
N ASN A 41 -1.76 7.00 -26.09
CA ASN A 41 -0.67 7.97 -25.90
C ASN A 41 -0.37 8.30 -24.44
N SER A 42 -1.19 7.85 -23.49
CA SER A 42 -1.01 8.22 -22.08
C SER A 42 -1.74 7.29 -21.12
N THR A 43 -1.22 7.20 -19.88
CA THR A 43 -1.91 6.55 -18.76
C THR A 43 -2.20 7.57 -17.68
N SER A 44 -3.44 7.62 -17.19
CA SER A 44 -3.84 8.54 -16.13
C SER A 44 -3.14 8.21 -14.81
N MET A 45 -3.00 9.20 -13.93
CA MET A 45 -2.60 8.94 -12.55
C MET A 45 -3.63 8.03 -11.86
N PRO A 46 -3.19 7.14 -10.93
CA PRO A 46 -4.10 6.28 -10.16
C PRO A 46 -5.14 7.10 -9.40
N GLN A 47 -6.41 6.90 -9.74
CA GLN A 47 -7.55 7.49 -9.05
C GLN A 47 -8.02 6.53 -7.96
N THR A 48 -8.15 7.01 -6.73
CA THR A 48 -8.69 6.18 -5.64
C THR A 48 -10.21 6.14 -5.77
N TRP A 49 -10.76 4.94 -5.89
CA TRP A 49 -12.20 4.72 -5.88
C TRP A 49 -12.70 4.48 -4.46
N SER A 50 -12.09 3.54 -3.74
CA SER A 50 -12.57 3.16 -2.41
C SER A 50 -11.42 2.72 -1.50
N MET A 51 -11.63 2.86 -0.18
CA MET A 51 -10.72 2.38 0.84
C MET A 51 -11.49 1.88 2.06
N GLU A 52 -11.27 0.63 2.43
CA GLU A 52 -11.87 -0.03 3.59
C GLU A 52 -10.80 -0.37 4.61
N ARG A 53 -11.12 -0.23 5.89
CA ARG A 53 -10.22 -0.52 7.01
C ARG A 53 -10.94 -1.35 8.06
N ASN A 54 -10.27 -2.38 8.56
CA ASN A 54 -10.80 -3.23 9.61
C ASN A 54 -9.69 -3.96 10.36
N CYS A 55 -10.03 -4.57 11.50
CA CYS A 55 -9.17 -5.53 12.18
C CYS A 55 -9.52 -6.95 11.75
N THR A 56 -8.52 -7.81 11.61
CA THR A 56 -8.67 -9.21 11.22
C THR A 56 -7.69 -10.09 12.01
N ASN A 57 -7.99 -11.39 12.10
CA ASN A 57 -7.09 -12.41 12.66
C ASN A 57 -6.20 -13.05 11.57
N LYS A 58 -6.63 -12.96 10.31
CA LYS A 58 -5.89 -13.41 9.13
C LYS A 58 -5.88 -12.32 8.07
N CYS A 59 -4.72 -12.01 7.52
CA CYS A 59 -4.56 -10.99 6.50
C CYS A 59 -3.66 -11.50 5.39
N ASP A 60 -4.18 -11.51 4.16
CA ASP A 60 -3.47 -11.95 2.97
C ASP A 60 -3.07 -10.71 2.15
N PRO A 61 -1.84 -10.18 2.31
CA PRO A 61 -1.41 -8.98 1.60
C PRO A 61 -1.19 -9.28 0.12
N GLY A 62 -1.49 -8.30 -0.73
CA GLY A 62 -1.29 -8.44 -2.17
C GLY A 62 -2.15 -7.48 -2.98
N CYS A 63 -1.87 -7.40 -4.29
CA CYS A 63 -2.61 -6.57 -5.22
C CYS A 63 -3.05 -7.39 -6.43
N ILE A 64 -4.33 -7.29 -6.77
CA ILE A 64 -4.88 -7.85 -8.01
C ILE A 64 -5.08 -6.69 -8.98
N VAL A 65 -4.62 -6.86 -10.22
CA VAL A 65 -4.80 -5.89 -11.31
C VAL A 65 -5.72 -6.50 -12.35
N ILE A 66 -6.82 -5.82 -12.66
CA ILE A 66 -7.89 -6.30 -13.53
C ILE A 66 -8.09 -5.30 -14.68
N GLY A 67 -8.12 -5.80 -15.91
CA GLY A 67 -8.43 -5.01 -17.10
C GLY A 67 -7.18 -4.60 -17.90
N GLU A 68 -7.42 -4.25 -19.17
CA GLU A 68 -6.37 -3.90 -20.13
C GLU A 68 -6.17 -2.37 -20.22
N ARG A 69 -7.14 -1.66 -20.80
CA ARG A 69 -7.11 -0.19 -20.93
C ARG A 69 -7.51 0.51 -19.63
N THR A 70 -8.53 0.01 -18.95
CA THR A 70 -8.88 0.47 -17.60
C THR A 70 -8.39 -0.58 -16.61
N LYS A 71 -7.30 -0.27 -15.90
CA LYS A 71 -6.73 -1.15 -14.88
C LYS A 71 -7.33 -0.80 -13.53
N LEU A 72 -8.06 -1.75 -12.95
CA LEU A 72 -8.51 -1.72 -11.57
C LEU A 72 -7.47 -2.43 -10.69
N TYR A 73 -7.04 -1.76 -9.64
CA TYR A 73 -6.10 -2.26 -8.64
C TYR A 73 -6.88 -2.50 -7.35
N ALA A 74 -6.91 -3.75 -6.89
CA ALA A 74 -7.48 -4.15 -5.61
C ALA A 74 -6.35 -4.62 -4.70
N CYS A 75 -5.89 -3.74 -3.82
CA CYS A 75 -4.73 -3.97 -2.95
C CYS A 75 -5.14 -4.16 -1.49
N THR A 76 -4.56 -5.16 -0.84
CA THR A 76 -4.67 -5.42 0.59
C THR A 76 -3.31 -5.24 1.24
N ALA A 77 -3.26 -4.47 2.33
CA ALA A 77 -2.07 -4.33 3.18
C ALA A 77 -2.42 -4.61 4.64
N CYS A 78 -1.45 -5.14 5.36
CA CYS A 78 -1.57 -5.66 6.72
C CYS A 78 -0.48 -5.08 7.61
N CYS A 79 -0.81 -4.75 8.86
CA CYS A 79 0.17 -4.28 9.84
C CYS A 79 -0.35 -4.51 11.26
N GLU A 80 0.55 -4.55 12.25
CA GLU A 80 0.20 -4.92 13.64
C GLU A 80 0.33 -3.76 14.64
N THR A 81 0.82 -2.61 14.18
CA THR A 81 1.02 -1.43 15.03
C THR A 81 -0.27 -0.61 15.15
N HIS A 82 -0.41 0.15 16.24
CA HIS A 82 -1.61 0.93 16.49
C HIS A 82 -1.86 1.96 15.37
N LEU A 83 -3.06 1.93 14.76
CA LEU A 83 -3.50 2.86 13.69
C LEU A 83 -2.59 2.89 12.45
N CYS A 84 -1.93 1.78 12.14
CA CYS A 84 -0.97 1.69 11.05
C CYS A 84 -1.58 1.59 9.65
N ASN A 85 -2.85 1.19 9.54
CA ASN A 85 -3.55 0.94 8.28
C ASN A 85 -4.05 2.24 7.61
N THR A 86 -3.14 3.21 7.46
CA THR A 86 -3.42 4.56 6.93
C THR A 86 -3.83 4.56 5.46
N GLY A 87 -3.44 3.53 4.70
CA GLY A 87 -3.79 3.40 3.28
C GLY A 87 -2.90 4.22 2.34
N THR A 88 -1.81 4.79 2.86
CA THR A 88 -0.67 5.29 2.06
C THR A 88 0.07 4.07 1.49
N GLY A 89 -0.58 3.36 0.58
CA GLY A 89 -0.19 2.02 0.13
C GLY A 89 1.25 1.97 -0.36
N THR A 90 1.96 0.90 0.04
CA THR A 90 3.08 0.16 -0.60
C THR A 90 4.13 0.87 -1.46
N ALA A 91 4.11 2.19 -1.62
CA ALA A 91 5.20 2.96 -2.21
C ALA A 91 6.48 2.77 -1.38
N ASN A 92 6.32 2.64 -0.06
CA ASN A 92 7.44 2.35 0.84
C ASN A 92 8.06 0.96 0.61
N ASP A 93 7.27 -0.04 0.18
CA ASP A 93 7.78 -1.41 -0.06
C ASP A 93 8.63 -1.47 -1.35
N LEU A 94 8.25 -0.70 -2.37
CA LEU A 94 9.05 -0.53 -3.59
C LEU A 94 10.36 0.22 -3.30
N THR A 95 10.32 1.29 -2.51
CA THR A 95 11.54 2.02 -2.13
C THR A 95 12.48 1.21 -1.24
N ILE A 96 11.96 0.34 -0.36
CA ILE A 96 12.79 -0.55 0.47
C ILE A 96 13.52 -1.56 -0.43
N LYS A 97 12.84 -2.14 -1.42
CA LYS A 97 13.48 -3.06 -2.38
C LYS A 97 14.57 -2.41 -3.24
N GLU A 98 14.39 -1.17 -3.66
CA GLU A 98 15.42 -0.43 -4.41
C GLU A 98 16.65 -0.12 -3.55
N ILE A 99 16.44 0.24 -2.28
CA ILE A 99 17.54 0.48 -1.33
C ILE A 99 18.30 -0.80 -1.02
N ASP A 100 17.62 -1.93 -0.80
CA ASP A 100 18.26 -3.22 -0.57
C ASP A 100 19.10 -3.68 -1.77
N LEU A 101 18.63 -3.44 -3.00
CA LEU A 101 19.39 -3.74 -4.22
C LEU A 101 20.65 -2.87 -4.34
N LEU A 102 20.56 -1.57 -4.02
CA LEU A 102 21.70 -0.66 -4.00
C LEU A 102 22.72 -1.06 -2.93
N LEU A 103 22.26 -1.41 -1.73
CA LEU A 103 23.13 -1.90 -0.65
C LEU A 103 23.85 -3.19 -1.05
N ALA A 104 23.16 -4.14 -1.69
CA ALA A 104 23.78 -5.36 -2.19
C ALA A 104 24.85 -5.08 -3.24
N LEU A 105 24.58 -4.20 -4.21
CA LEU A 105 25.54 -3.81 -5.26
C LEU A 105 26.79 -3.11 -4.69
N THR A 106 26.60 -2.19 -3.74
CA THR A 106 27.72 -1.50 -3.09
C THR A 106 28.60 -2.45 -2.28
N LEU A 107 28.00 -3.36 -1.53
CA LEU A 107 28.75 -4.37 -0.77
C LEU A 107 29.55 -5.28 -1.73
N GLN A 108 28.95 -5.69 -2.84
CA GLN A 108 29.60 -6.52 -3.84
C GLN A 108 30.78 -5.81 -4.51
N ALA A 109 30.63 -4.52 -4.85
CA ALA A 109 31.71 -3.71 -5.40
C ALA A 109 32.90 -3.57 -4.43
N VAL A 110 32.63 -3.31 -3.14
CA VAL A 110 33.66 -3.21 -2.10
C VAL A 110 34.41 -4.54 -1.96
N LEU A 111 33.68 -5.67 -1.91
CA LEU A 111 34.30 -7.00 -1.84
C LEU A 111 35.20 -7.29 -3.05
N THR A 112 34.78 -6.94 -4.26
CA THR A 112 35.62 -7.13 -5.45
C THR A 112 36.92 -6.32 -5.41
N VAL A 113 36.88 -5.09 -4.90
CA VAL A 113 38.09 -4.25 -4.76
C VAL A 113 39.04 -4.82 -3.70
N ILE A 114 38.52 -5.32 -2.58
CA ILE A 114 39.35 -5.92 -1.51
C ILE A 114 39.97 -7.24 -1.95
N MET A 115 39.24 -8.07 -2.71
CA MET A 115 39.72 -9.39 -3.13
C MET A 115 40.66 -9.35 -4.32
N TYR A 116 40.55 -8.34 -5.19
CA TYR A 116 41.43 -8.15 -6.35
C TYR A 116 42.09 -6.77 -6.30
N PRO A 117 42.97 -6.51 -5.33
CA PRO A 117 43.80 -5.32 -5.37
C PRO A 117 44.78 -5.49 -6.53
N THR A 118 44.71 -4.59 -7.50
CA THR A 118 45.72 -4.47 -8.57
C THR A 118 47.10 -4.16 -8.00
#